data_AF-A0A6U4PXL9-F1
#
_entry.id   AF-A0A6U4PXL9-F1
#
_cell.length_a   1.000
_cell.length_b   1.000
_cell.length_c   1.000
_cell.angle_alpha   90.00
_cell.angle_beta   90.00
_cell.angle_gamma   90.00
#
_symmetry.space_group_name_H-M   'P 1'
#
loop_
_entity.id
_entity.type
_entity.pdbx_description
1 polymer ?
#
loop_
_entity_poly.entity_id
_entity_poly.type
_entity_poly.pdbx_seq_one_letter_code
_entity_poly.pdbx_strand_id
1 'polypeptide(L)'
;QFLYFIGEEPAMATVQTAQAFLFALLVAQLALSAHHSMTFSSAIERQAMDRPRSILDDASNPLSPRWSPRRVRTYPGATNGPSERRESNAAARQAPRRRPSNVRKQAPAMPNIEDVKPVPGDTRLVQLAFMHRHGARTAPQVHGTVLSWDHCYLSDQGAGMAVNLGQHLRQWYPTFIPTEYDRAKVVSTSTDVERTIRTGYGVLSGLYPRTTAEGAATANNFSIPLLHHVPMMQDPRLGYYYSWPAALLHQPELLAYNVESAAETRTYMTPQNLSDAGYYSGATQVCANATLATTCALFAEDVGTCHNSNKGISAGYRALLTKEKLFHAQALSNYFIY
;
A
#
# COMPACT_ATOMS: atom_id res chain seq x y z
N GLN A 1 -12.49 -0.55 -0.67
CA GLN A 1 -12.23 -1.50 -1.77
C GLN A 1 -12.93 -0.92 -2.97
N PHE A 2 -12.20 -0.51 -4.01
CA PHE A 2 -12.80 0.05 -5.22
C PHE A 2 -12.94 -1.08 -6.23
N LEU A 3 -14.18 -1.38 -6.62
CA LEU A 3 -14.50 -2.32 -7.69
C LEU A 3 -14.71 -1.49 -8.95
N TYR A 4 -13.80 -1.58 -9.93
CA TYR A 4 -13.97 -0.94 -11.22
C TYR A 4 -14.52 -1.96 -12.21
N PHE A 5 -15.66 -1.67 -12.82
CA PHE A 5 -16.14 -2.35 -14.01
C PHE A 5 -15.63 -1.55 -15.21
N ILE A 6 -14.79 -2.16 -16.05
CA ILE A 6 -14.47 -1.60 -17.37
C ILE A 6 -15.38 -2.33 -18.35
N GLY A 7 -16.41 -1.63 -18.81
CA GLY A 7 -17.26 -2.03 -19.91
C GLY A 7 -16.92 -1.23 -21.16
N GLU A 8 -16.86 -1.95 -22.28
CA GLU A 8 -16.91 -1.52 -23.68
C GLU A 8 -15.59 -1.12 -24.37
N GLU A 9 -15.28 -1.85 -25.44
CA GLU A 9 -14.33 -1.48 -26.49
C GLU A 9 -14.97 -0.44 -27.43
N PRO A 10 -14.32 0.69 -27.75
CA PRO A 10 -14.68 1.48 -28.91
C PRO A 10 -14.03 0.89 -30.17
N ALA A 11 -14.76 0.95 -31.28
CA ALA A 11 -14.37 0.46 -32.60
C ALA A 11 -12.93 0.86 -33.00
N MET A 12 -12.17 -0.09 -33.54
CA MET A 12 -10.74 0.01 -33.86
C MET A 12 -10.32 1.14 -34.82
N ALA A 13 -11.26 1.83 -35.49
CA ALA A 13 -10.94 2.89 -36.44
C ALA A 13 -10.47 4.21 -35.78
N THR A 14 -10.89 4.50 -34.54
CA THR A 14 -10.54 5.75 -33.84
C THR A 14 -9.18 5.72 -33.13
N VAL A 15 -8.62 4.53 -32.88
CA VAL A 15 -7.36 4.37 -32.12
C VAL A 15 -6.14 4.78 -32.94
N GLN A 16 -6.11 4.50 -34.24
CA GLN A 16 -4.99 4.86 -35.11
C GLN A 16 -4.86 6.39 -35.30
N THR A 17 -5.98 7.10 -35.40
CA THR A 17 -5.98 8.57 -35.50
C THR A 17 -5.53 9.24 -34.20
N ALA A 18 -5.93 8.70 -33.03
CA ALA A 18 -5.49 9.21 -31.74
C ALA A 18 -3.99 8.96 -31.49
N GLN A 19 -3.48 7.79 -31.89
CA GLN A 19 -2.04 7.47 -31.78
C GLN A 19 -1.18 8.37 -32.68
N ALA A 20 -1.63 8.68 -33.90
CA ALA A 20 -0.92 9.60 -34.79
C ALA A 20 -0.86 11.03 -34.23
N PHE A 21 -1.95 11.50 -33.62
CA PHE A 21 -2.02 12.84 -33.01
C PHE A 21 -1.13 12.96 -31.77
N LEU A 22 -1.13 11.94 -30.90
CA LEU A 22 -0.26 11.87 -29.73
C LEU A 22 1.23 11.81 -30.12
N PHE A 23 1.56 11.07 -31.18
CA PHE A 23 2.93 11.02 -31.68
C PHE A 23 3.40 12.38 -32.22
N ALA A 24 2.55 13.10 -32.94
CA ALA A 24 2.87 14.44 -33.44
C ALA A 24 3.08 15.46 -32.29
N LEU A 25 2.27 15.39 -31.24
CA LEU A 25 2.43 16.20 -30.03
C LEU A 25 3.75 15.90 -29.30
N LEU A 26 4.10 14.62 -29.17
CA LEU A 26 5.35 14.21 -28.53
C LEU A 26 6.58 14.72 -29.31
N VAL A 27 6.56 14.62 -30.64
CA VAL A 27 7.64 15.12 -31.50
C VAL A 27 7.76 16.65 -31.40
N ALA A 28 6.64 17.38 -31.39
CA ALA A 28 6.65 18.83 -31.20
C ALA A 28 7.24 19.22 -29.83
N GLN A 29 6.88 18.51 -28.77
CA GLN A 29 7.37 18.79 -27.42
C GLN A 29 8.85 18.47 -27.24
N LEU A 30 9.35 17.42 -27.89
CA LEU A 30 10.79 17.12 -27.94
C LEU A 30 11.56 18.19 -28.72
N ALA A 31 11.01 18.71 -29.82
CA ALA A 31 11.63 19.79 -30.58
C ALA A 31 11.70 21.11 -29.77
N LEU A 32 10.64 21.46 -29.03
CA LEU A 32 10.64 22.62 -28.14
C LEU A 32 11.66 22.49 -26.99
N SER A 33 11.79 21.30 -26.40
CA SER A 33 12.75 21.02 -25.33
C SER A 33 14.21 21.05 -25.81
N ALA A 34 14.47 20.57 -27.03
CA ALA A 34 15.77 20.68 -27.68
C ALA A 34 16.15 22.15 -27.93
N HIS A 35 15.17 22.97 -28.33
CA HIS A 35 15.42 24.40 -28.58
C HIS A 35 15.71 25.19 -27.28
N HIS A 36 15.05 24.84 -26.17
CA HIS A 36 15.34 25.41 -24.85
C HIS A 36 16.69 24.94 -24.29
N SER A 37 17.11 23.70 -24.57
CA SER A 37 18.42 23.20 -24.12
C SER A 37 19.59 23.88 -24.85
N MET A 38 19.43 24.20 -26.14
CA MET A 38 20.46 24.93 -26.89
C MET A 38 20.62 26.38 -26.44
N THR A 39 19.53 27.04 -26.03
CA THR A 39 19.59 28.42 -25.50
C THR A 39 20.18 28.44 -24.09
N PHE A 40 19.89 27.45 -23.25
CA PHE A 40 20.43 27.36 -21.89
C PHE A 40 21.94 27.02 -21.85
N SER A 41 22.43 26.19 -22.78
CA SER A 41 23.86 25.85 -22.88
C SER A 41 24.72 27.07 -23.20
N SER A 42 24.21 27.99 -24.03
CA SER A 42 24.90 29.26 -24.36
C SER A 42 24.95 30.28 -23.21
N ALA A 43 24.07 30.15 -22.20
CA ALA A 43 24.05 31.01 -21.02
C ALA A 43 25.03 30.52 -19.94
N ILE A 44 25.20 29.20 -19.80
CA ILE A 44 26.15 28.60 -18.85
C ILE A 44 27.60 28.81 -19.32
N GLU A 45 27.86 28.76 -20.63
CA GLU A 45 29.21 28.97 -21.17
C GLU A 45 29.74 30.39 -20.93
N ARG A 46 28.86 31.40 -20.84
CA ARG A 46 29.25 32.78 -20.47
C ARG A 46 29.50 32.95 -18.97
N GLN A 47 28.92 32.12 -18.12
CA GLN A 47 29.07 32.22 -16.67
C GLN A 47 30.30 31.44 -16.13
N ALA A 48 30.86 30.52 -16.93
CA ALA A 48 32.01 29.69 -16.56
C ALA A 48 33.39 30.36 -16.80
N MET A 49 33.44 31.51 -17.49
CA MET A 49 34.69 32.23 -17.79
C MET A 49 35.17 33.20 -16.69
N ASP A 50 34.36 33.46 -15.65
CA ASP A 50 34.61 34.53 -14.66
C ASP A 50 34.91 34.03 -13.23
N ARG A 51 35.39 32.79 -13.05
CA ARG A 51 35.80 32.30 -11.72
C ARG A 51 37.31 32.11 -11.60
N PRO A 52 37.97 32.73 -10.59
CA PRO A 52 39.38 32.52 -10.32
C PRO A 52 39.64 31.09 -9.82
N ARG A 53 40.64 30.45 -10.44
CA ARG A 53 41.16 29.13 -10.06
C ARG A 53 42.00 29.24 -8.79
N SER A 54 41.51 28.70 -7.69
CA SER A 54 42.38 28.28 -6.58
C SER A 54 41.74 27.10 -5.86
N ILE A 55 42.57 26.11 -5.52
CA ILE A 55 42.28 24.91 -4.72
C ILE A 55 41.89 23.69 -5.58
N LEU A 56 42.90 23.09 -6.20
CA LEU A 56 42.98 21.68 -6.52
C LEU A 56 44.26 21.19 -5.83
N ASP A 57 44.12 20.42 -4.76
CA ASP A 57 45.09 19.45 -4.23
C ASP A 57 44.45 18.78 -3.00
N ASP A 58 43.79 17.65 -3.20
CA ASP A 58 44.02 16.44 -2.39
C ASP A 58 43.12 15.30 -2.88
N ALA A 59 43.72 14.42 -3.66
CA ALA A 59 43.16 13.16 -4.10
C ALA A 59 43.99 12.03 -3.50
N SER A 60 43.46 11.30 -2.52
CA SER A 60 43.72 9.86 -2.33
C SER A 60 43.06 9.30 -1.06
N ASN A 61 41.95 8.57 -1.17
CA ASN A 61 41.75 7.34 -0.39
C ASN A 61 40.54 6.50 -0.87
N PRO A 62 40.72 5.23 -1.27
CA PRO A 62 39.60 4.31 -1.49
C PRO A 62 39.41 3.37 -0.29
N LEU A 63 38.28 3.46 0.40
CA LEU A 63 37.88 2.48 1.42
C LEU A 63 36.60 1.76 1.01
N SER A 64 36.76 0.52 0.55
CA SER A 64 35.70 -0.48 0.45
C SER A 64 35.63 -1.30 1.75
N PRO A 65 34.46 -1.50 2.40
CA PRO A 65 34.36 -2.44 3.52
C PRO A 65 34.05 -3.86 3.03
N ARG A 66 34.97 -4.78 3.34
CA ARG A 66 34.77 -6.24 3.32
C ARG A 66 33.70 -6.63 4.34
N TRP A 67 32.64 -7.30 3.88
CA TRP A 67 31.71 -8.02 4.73
C TRP A 67 32.33 -9.33 5.23
N SER A 68 32.24 -9.59 6.55
CA SER A 68 32.52 -10.90 7.14
C SER A 68 31.40 -11.27 8.12
N PRO A 69 30.96 -12.55 8.19
CA PRO A 69 29.81 -12.93 9.00
C PRO A 69 30.22 -13.07 10.46
N ARG A 70 29.61 -12.28 11.36
CA ARG A 70 29.76 -12.46 12.82
C ARG A 70 28.86 -13.58 13.32
N ARG A 71 29.48 -14.48 14.08
CA ARG A 71 28.85 -15.58 14.83
C ARG A 71 27.90 -15.06 15.90
N VAL A 72 26.76 -15.74 16.01
CA VAL A 72 25.76 -15.63 17.07
C VAL A 72 26.41 -15.94 18.41
N ARG A 73 26.34 -15.00 19.36
CA ARG A 73 26.73 -15.20 20.77
C ARG A 73 25.44 -15.30 21.59
N THR A 74 25.27 -16.43 22.25
CA THR A 74 24.26 -16.66 23.27
C THR A 74 24.59 -15.85 24.52
N TYR A 75 23.58 -15.22 25.14
CA TYR A 75 23.70 -14.59 26.45
C TYR A 75 23.17 -15.54 27.53
N PRO A 76 23.94 -15.85 28.58
CA PRO A 76 23.42 -16.50 29.78
C PRO A 76 22.86 -15.46 30.76
N GLY A 77 22.01 -15.94 31.66
CA GLY A 77 21.09 -15.14 32.46
C GLY A 77 21.69 -14.22 33.52
N ALA A 78 20.82 -13.34 34.02
CA ALA A 78 21.05 -12.53 35.20
C ALA A 78 19.84 -12.68 36.14
N THR A 79 20.16 -13.00 37.39
CA THR A 79 19.28 -13.24 38.52
C THR A 79 19.14 -11.97 39.40
N ASN A 80 18.00 -11.93 40.10
CA ASN A 80 17.72 -11.32 41.42
C ASN A 80 17.63 -9.79 41.63
N GLY A 81 16.40 -9.39 41.99
CA GLY A 81 16.09 -8.54 43.17
C GLY A 81 15.29 -7.25 42.88
N PRO A 82 14.54 -6.67 43.85
CA PRO A 82 14.05 -7.19 45.13
C PRO A 82 12.51 -7.15 45.29
N SER A 83 12.06 -7.85 46.32
CA SER A 83 10.69 -7.94 46.83
C SER A 83 10.21 -6.64 47.51
N GLU A 84 9.02 -6.15 47.14
CA GLU A 84 8.28 -5.18 47.94
C GLU A 84 6.84 -5.64 48.25
N ARG A 85 6.62 -5.74 49.57
CA ARG A 85 5.41 -5.52 50.37
C ARG A 85 4.05 -5.89 49.79
N ARG A 86 3.52 -6.97 50.38
CA ARG A 86 2.09 -7.20 50.62
C ARG A 86 1.49 -6.07 51.46
N GLU A 87 0.46 -5.42 50.93
CA GLU A 87 -0.62 -4.85 51.75
C GLU A 87 -1.94 -5.52 51.36
N SER A 88 -2.55 -6.11 52.38
CA SER A 88 -3.84 -6.75 52.38
C SER A 88 -4.94 -5.70 52.48
N ASN A 89 -5.84 -5.63 51.48
CA ASN A 89 -7.17 -5.08 51.67
C ASN A 89 -8.22 -6.10 51.20
N ALA A 90 -8.86 -6.69 52.19
CA ALA A 90 -10.03 -7.52 52.05
C ALA A 90 -11.30 -6.66 51.98
N ALA A 91 -12.35 -7.23 51.38
CA ALA A 91 -13.75 -6.84 51.43
C ALA A 91 -14.23 -5.73 50.47
N ALA A 92 -14.48 -6.12 49.21
CA ALA A 92 -15.61 -5.61 48.44
C ALA A 92 -16.24 -6.76 47.64
N ARG A 93 -17.39 -7.25 48.13
CA ARG A 93 -18.23 -8.23 47.43
C ARG A 93 -18.75 -7.59 46.14
N GLN A 94 -18.17 -7.95 44.99
CA GLN A 94 -18.73 -7.63 43.68
C GLN A 94 -19.59 -8.80 43.20
N ALA A 95 -20.88 -8.53 43.01
CA ALA A 95 -21.83 -9.43 42.37
C ALA A 95 -21.35 -9.78 40.93
N PRO A 96 -21.68 -10.99 40.43
CA PRO A 96 -21.23 -11.43 39.10
C PRO A 96 -21.82 -10.53 38.01
N ARG A 97 -20.98 -9.67 37.42
CA ARG A 97 -21.30 -8.93 36.20
C ARG A 97 -21.51 -9.94 35.08
N ARG A 98 -22.77 -10.14 34.67
CA ARG A 98 -23.15 -10.85 33.45
C ARG A 98 -22.38 -10.22 32.28
N ARG A 99 -21.55 -11.01 31.60
CA ARG A 99 -20.95 -10.63 30.32
C ARG A 99 -22.10 -10.27 29.36
N PRO A 100 -22.11 -9.09 28.72
CA PRO A 100 -23.03 -8.84 27.63
C PRO A 100 -22.77 -9.89 26.55
N SER A 101 -23.83 -10.57 26.14
CA SER A 101 -23.80 -11.48 25.01
C SER A 101 -23.20 -10.75 23.82
N ASN A 102 -22.17 -11.35 23.22
CA ASN A 102 -21.64 -10.91 21.93
C ASN A 102 -22.75 -11.13 20.90
N VAL A 103 -23.64 -10.16 20.75
CA VAL A 103 -24.49 -10.04 19.56
C VAL A 103 -23.52 -9.73 18.42
N ARG A 104 -23.05 -10.79 17.76
CA ARG A 104 -22.34 -10.71 16.49
C ARG A 104 -23.29 -9.98 15.55
N LYS A 105 -23.09 -8.67 15.39
CA LYS A 105 -23.77 -7.90 14.35
C LYS A 105 -23.53 -8.67 13.06
N GLN A 106 -24.57 -9.28 12.51
CA GLN A 106 -24.51 -9.86 11.18
C GLN A 106 -23.95 -8.77 10.28
N ALA A 107 -22.93 -9.13 9.49
CA ALA A 107 -22.46 -8.23 8.46
C ALA A 107 -23.68 -7.76 7.65
N PRO A 108 -23.76 -6.47 7.27
CA PRO A 108 -24.85 -6.00 6.44
C PRO A 108 -24.98 -6.95 5.24
N ALA A 109 -26.21 -7.40 4.97
CA ALA A 109 -26.49 -8.18 3.78
C ALA A 109 -25.98 -7.36 2.58
N MET A 110 -25.05 -7.94 1.83
CA MET A 110 -24.58 -7.33 0.59
C MET A 110 -25.78 -7.21 -0.35
N PRO A 111 -25.86 -6.16 -1.18
CA PRO A 111 -26.94 -6.00 -2.14
C PRO A 111 -27.07 -7.27 -2.96
N ASN A 112 -28.30 -7.76 -3.08
CA ASN A 112 -28.57 -8.97 -3.84
C ASN A 112 -28.19 -8.67 -5.29
N ILE A 113 -27.47 -9.56 -5.98
CA ILE A 113 -27.07 -9.32 -7.38
C ILE A 113 -28.29 -9.05 -8.27
N GLU A 114 -29.45 -9.56 -7.85
CA GLU A 114 -30.76 -9.33 -8.45
C GLU A 114 -31.19 -7.85 -8.48
N ASP A 115 -30.62 -6.98 -7.63
CA ASP A 115 -30.89 -5.53 -7.60
C ASP A 115 -30.12 -4.75 -8.67
N VAL A 116 -29.13 -5.37 -9.33
CA VAL A 116 -28.51 -4.80 -10.54
C VAL A 116 -29.45 -5.06 -11.70
N LYS A 117 -30.30 -4.08 -12.03
CA LYS A 117 -31.19 -4.19 -13.19
C LYS A 117 -30.35 -4.51 -14.44
N PRO A 118 -30.55 -5.67 -15.09
CA PRO A 118 -29.84 -5.98 -16.32
C PRO A 118 -30.17 -4.93 -17.38
N VAL A 119 -29.16 -4.43 -18.07
CA VAL A 119 -29.37 -3.60 -19.26
C VAL A 119 -30.14 -4.46 -20.26
N PRO A 120 -31.24 -3.96 -20.87
CA PRO A 120 -32.03 -4.76 -21.81
C PRO A 120 -31.17 -5.26 -22.98
N GLY A 121 -30.91 -6.57 -23.03
CA GLY A 121 -30.04 -7.25 -23.99
C GLY A 121 -29.50 -8.56 -23.40
N ASP A 122 -28.82 -9.39 -24.22
CA ASP A 122 -28.14 -10.62 -23.77
C ASP A 122 -26.88 -10.26 -22.95
N THR A 123 -27.08 -9.71 -21.76
CA THR A 123 -26.01 -9.29 -20.86
C THR A 123 -25.42 -10.49 -20.15
N ARG A 124 -24.48 -11.17 -20.82
CA ARG A 124 -23.65 -12.22 -20.21
C ARG A 124 -22.34 -11.63 -19.67
N LEU A 125 -21.93 -12.06 -18.48
CA LEU A 125 -20.60 -11.74 -17.95
C LEU A 125 -19.53 -12.39 -18.86
N VAL A 126 -18.64 -11.58 -19.45
CA VAL A 126 -17.59 -12.05 -20.38
C VAL A 126 -16.18 -11.96 -19.81
N GLN A 127 -15.96 -11.06 -18.85
CA GLN A 127 -14.66 -10.82 -18.23
C GLN A 127 -14.83 -10.41 -16.77
N LEU A 128 -13.89 -10.81 -15.94
CA LEU A 128 -13.84 -10.48 -14.53
C LEU A 128 -12.44 -9.98 -14.18
N ALA A 129 -12.36 -8.80 -13.59
CA ALA A 129 -11.11 -8.20 -13.13
C ALA A 129 -11.26 -7.76 -11.67
N PHE A 130 -10.30 -8.15 -10.84
CA PHE A 130 -10.25 -7.74 -9.44
C PHE A 130 -8.91 -7.11 -9.13
N MET A 131 -8.98 -5.91 -8.54
CA MET A 131 -7.84 -5.27 -7.92
C MET A 131 -8.14 -5.12 -6.43
N HIS A 132 -7.25 -5.63 -5.59
CA HIS A 132 -7.41 -5.56 -4.14
C HIS A 132 -6.11 -5.15 -3.47
N ARG A 133 -6.22 -4.49 -2.31
CA ARG A 133 -5.08 -4.25 -1.43
C ARG A 133 -4.60 -5.58 -0.81
N HIS A 134 -3.36 -5.61 -0.35
CA HIS A 134 -2.87 -6.67 0.53
C HIS A 134 -3.77 -6.85 1.78
N GLY A 135 -3.67 -8.01 2.43
CA GLY A 135 -4.33 -8.26 3.72
C GLY A 135 -3.74 -7.45 4.87
N ALA A 136 -4.25 -7.67 6.09
CA ALA A 136 -3.69 -7.10 7.31
C ALA A 136 -2.18 -7.37 7.45
N ARG A 137 -1.43 -6.40 7.96
CA ARG A 137 0.03 -6.47 8.08
C ARG A 137 0.53 -5.81 9.34
N THR A 138 1.79 -6.04 9.69
CA THR A 138 2.46 -5.27 10.74
C THR A 138 2.49 -3.79 10.36
N ALA A 139 2.34 -2.94 11.38
CA ALA A 139 2.36 -1.49 11.22
C ALA A 139 3.76 -1.02 10.80
N PRO A 140 3.86 0.07 10.01
CA PRO A 140 5.14 0.70 9.75
C PRO A 140 5.76 1.25 11.05
N GLN A 141 7.07 1.46 11.03
CA GLN A 141 7.88 1.78 12.20
C GLN A 141 8.41 3.21 12.15
N VAL A 142 8.72 3.76 13.33
CA VAL A 142 9.34 5.07 13.49
C VAL A 142 10.72 4.89 14.10
N HIS A 143 11.75 5.43 13.44
CA HIS A 143 13.13 5.45 13.90
C HIS A 143 13.59 6.90 14.04
N GLY A 144 13.34 7.51 15.21
CA GLY A 144 13.54 8.94 15.41
C GLY A 144 12.54 9.75 14.56
N THR A 145 13.04 10.56 13.63
CA THR A 145 12.23 11.30 12.66
C THR A 145 11.98 10.54 11.36
N VAL A 146 12.53 9.33 11.21
CA VAL A 146 12.43 8.54 9.98
C VAL A 146 11.25 7.58 10.09
N LEU A 147 10.34 7.65 9.13
CA LEU A 147 9.24 6.70 8.96
C LEU A 147 9.73 5.55 8.06
N SER A 148 9.54 4.30 8.47
CA SER A 148 9.96 3.12 7.70
C SER A 148 8.81 2.16 7.44
N TRP A 149 8.74 1.67 6.20
CA TRP A 149 7.81 0.64 5.75
C TRP A 149 8.49 -0.72 5.49
N ASP A 150 9.77 -0.86 5.83
CA ASP A 150 10.59 -2.03 5.46
C ASP A 150 10.14 -3.31 6.16
N HIS A 151 9.57 -3.19 7.37
CA HIS A 151 9.13 -4.32 8.20
C HIS A 151 7.60 -4.50 8.22
N CYS A 152 6.95 -4.16 7.11
CA CYS A 152 5.50 -4.26 6.93
C CYS A 152 5.08 -5.63 6.35
N TYR A 153 5.28 -6.70 7.13
CA TYR A 153 5.00 -8.09 6.78
C TYR A 153 3.51 -8.44 6.88
N LEU A 154 3.04 -9.33 6.02
CA LEU A 154 1.67 -9.85 6.12
C LEU A 154 1.48 -10.61 7.43
N SER A 155 0.41 -10.28 8.17
CA SER A 155 0.06 -11.00 9.40
C SER A 155 -0.74 -12.27 9.09
N ASP A 156 -0.85 -13.17 10.08
CA ASP A 156 -1.68 -14.38 9.94
C ASP A 156 -3.15 -14.04 9.70
N GLN A 157 -3.65 -12.99 10.35
CA GLN A 157 -5.00 -12.48 10.07
C GLN A 157 -5.13 -11.98 8.63
N GLY A 158 -4.10 -11.29 8.11
CA GLY A 158 -4.07 -10.84 6.72
C GLY A 158 -4.04 -11.99 5.73
N ALA A 159 -3.30 -13.06 6.03
CA ALA A 159 -3.32 -14.29 5.24
C ALA A 159 -4.71 -14.93 5.25
N GLY A 160 -5.37 -15.01 6.40
CA GLY A 160 -6.75 -15.49 6.51
C GLY A 160 -7.75 -14.64 5.72
N MET A 161 -7.62 -13.31 5.76
CA MET A 161 -8.44 -12.38 4.95
C MET A 161 -8.28 -12.65 3.46
N ALA A 162 -7.06 -12.91 2.99
CA ALA A 162 -6.79 -13.20 1.59
C ALA A 162 -7.48 -14.50 1.13
N VAL A 163 -7.36 -15.58 1.92
CA VAL A 163 -8.05 -16.85 1.63
C VAL A 163 -9.56 -16.67 1.61
N ASN A 164 -10.11 -15.96 2.60
CA ASN A 164 -11.55 -15.69 2.69
C ASN A 164 -12.05 -14.88 1.49
N LEU A 165 -11.27 -13.90 1.01
CA LEU A 165 -11.59 -13.15 -0.19
C LEU A 165 -11.66 -14.09 -1.41
N GLY A 166 -10.68 -14.98 -1.59
CA GLY A 166 -10.70 -15.96 -2.67
C GLY A 166 -11.93 -16.88 -2.61
N GLN A 167 -12.24 -17.42 -1.43
CA GLN A 167 -13.43 -18.26 -1.23
C GLN A 167 -14.72 -17.51 -1.54
N HIS A 168 -14.81 -16.24 -1.12
CA HIS A 168 -15.96 -15.40 -1.38
C HIS A 168 -16.13 -15.15 -2.89
N LEU A 169 -15.06 -14.80 -3.60
CA LEU A 169 -15.09 -14.63 -5.06
C LEU A 169 -15.50 -15.91 -5.78
N ARG A 170 -15.01 -17.08 -5.34
CA ARG A 170 -15.39 -18.39 -5.89
C ARG A 170 -16.89 -18.66 -5.71
N GLN A 171 -17.44 -18.34 -4.56
CA GLN A 171 -18.87 -18.49 -4.27
C GLN A 171 -19.72 -17.50 -5.08
N TRP A 172 -19.21 -16.30 -5.32
CA TRP A 172 -19.92 -15.23 -6.01
C TRP A 172 -19.95 -15.43 -7.53
N TYR A 173 -18.92 -16.06 -8.09
CA TYR A 173 -18.78 -16.32 -9.53
C TYR A 173 -18.58 -17.82 -9.82
N PRO A 174 -19.50 -18.70 -9.37
CA PRO A 174 -19.27 -20.14 -9.34
C PRO A 174 -19.20 -20.77 -10.73
N THR A 175 -19.88 -20.17 -11.72
CA THR A 175 -19.92 -20.64 -13.11
C THR A 175 -18.88 -19.94 -14.01
N PHE A 176 -18.47 -18.72 -13.65
CA PHE A 176 -17.53 -17.93 -14.44
C PHE A 176 -16.07 -18.29 -14.12
N ILE A 177 -15.75 -18.50 -12.84
CA ILE A 177 -14.41 -18.92 -12.43
C ILE A 177 -14.29 -20.42 -12.76
N PRO A 178 -13.25 -20.85 -13.50
CA PRO A 178 -13.04 -22.28 -13.80
C PRO A 178 -12.90 -23.12 -12.54
N THR A 179 -13.39 -24.37 -12.55
CA THR A 179 -13.27 -25.28 -11.40
C THR A 179 -11.83 -25.66 -11.10
N GLU A 180 -11.03 -25.84 -12.14
CA GLU A 180 -9.59 -26.07 -12.03
C GLU A 180 -8.84 -24.83 -12.50
N TYR A 181 -7.66 -24.59 -11.93
CA TYR A 181 -6.82 -23.48 -12.35
C TYR A 181 -6.32 -23.71 -13.79
N ASP A 182 -6.60 -22.76 -14.67
CA ASP A 182 -6.14 -22.76 -16.06
C ASP A 182 -5.46 -21.41 -16.34
N ARG A 183 -4.15 -21.45 -16.55
CA ARG A 183 -3.32 -20.25 -16.84
C ARG A 183 -3.71 -19.53 -18.13
N ALA A 184 -4.43 -20.18 -19.04
CA ALA A 184 -4.94 -19.54 -20.25
C ALA A 184 -6.22 -18.73 -19.99
N LYS A 185 -6.93 -19.02 -18.90
CA LYS A 185 -8.20 -18.37 -18.52
C LYS A 185 -8.04 -17.41 -17.34
N VAL A 186 -7.04 -17.63 -16.50
CA VAL A 186 -6.82 -16.83 -15.29
C VAL A 186 -5.43 -16.24 -15.28
N VAL A 187 -5.38 -14.92 -15.32
CA VAL A 187 -4.16 -14.14 -15.16
C VAL A 187 -4.15 -13.55 -13.75
N SER A 188 -3.04 -13.68 -13.04
CA SER A 188 -2.88 -13.13 -11.71
C SER A 188 -1.53 -12.42 -11.62
N THR A 189 -1.55 -11.19 -11.13
CA THR A 189 -0.37 -10.32 -11.02
C THR A 189 -0.36 -9.65 -9.66
N SER A 190 0.84 -9.42 -9.12
CA SER A 190 1.08 -8.73 -7.85
C SER A 190 2.29 -7.80 -7.99
N THR A 191 2.37 -6.77 -7.16
CA THR A 191 3.63 -6.02 -6.98
C THR A 191 4.68 -6.92 -6.35
N ASP A 192 5.96 -6.64 -6.60
CA ASP A 192 7.10 -7.35 -6.01
C ASP A 192 7.37 -6.93 -4.55
N VAL A 193 6.38 -7.19 -3.69
CA VAL A 193 6.43 -6.95 -2.25
C VAL A 193 5.89 -8.18 -1.54
N GLU A 194 6.61 -8.67 -0.53
CA GLU A 194 6.29 -9.92 0.18
C GLU A 194 4.80 -10.00 0.60
N ARG A 195 4.25 -8.94 1.18
CA ARG A 195 2.86 -8.90 1.64
C ARG A 195 1.83 -9.01 0.51
N THR A 196 2.10 -8.45 -0.66
CA THR A 196 1.19 -8.52 -1.81
C THR A 196 1.30 -9.86 -2.51
N ILE A 197 2.52 -10.43 -2.60
CA ILE A 197 2.75 -11.77 -3.12
C ILE A 197 2.01 -12.82 -2.27
N ARG A 198 2.22 -12.80 -0.94
CA ARG A 198 1.53 -13.72 -0.03
C ARG A 198 0.01 -13.52 -0.01
N THR A 199 -0.47 -12.28 -0.10
CA THR A 199 -1.91 -12.04 -0.25
C THR A 199 -2.44 -12.65 -1.55
N GLY A 200 -1.75 -12.44 -2.68
CA GLY A 200 -2.16 -13.00 -3.97
C GLY A 200 -2.26 -14.53 -3.94
N TYR A 201 -1.26 -15.21 -3.38
CA TYR A 201 -1.33 -16.66 -3.18
C TYR A 201 -2.43 -17.09 -2.21
N GLY A 202 -2.71 -16.30 -1.18
CA GLY A 202 -3.84 -16.54 -0.28
C GLY A 202 -5.18 -16.50 -1.02
N VAL A 203 -5.40 -15.46 -1.84
CA VAL A 203 -6.60 -15.34 -2.69
C VAL A 203 -6.70 -16.51 -3.67
N LEU A 204 -5.62 -16.86 -4.35
CA LEU A 204 -5.59 -18.00 -5.28
C LEU A 204 -5.88 -19.32 -4.58
N SER A 205 -5.41 -19.51 -3.35
CA SER A 205 -5.70 -20.70 -2.54
C SER A 205 -7.17 -20.77 -2.10
N GLY A 206 -7.83 -19.61 -1.92
CA GLY A 206 -9.27 -19.55 -1.66
C GLY A 206 -10.12 -19.79 -2.90
N LEU A 207 -9.65 -19.32 -4.06
CA LEU A 207 -10.30 -19.54 -5.36
C LEU A 207 -10.20 -21.00 -5.82
N TYR A 208 -9.02 -21.59 -5.64
CA TYR A 208 -8.69 -22.96 -6.05
C TYR A 208 -8.24 -23.76 -4.82
N PRO A 209 -9.17 -24.07 -3.89
CA PRO A 209 -8.83 -24.81 -2.70
C PRO A 209 -8.29 -26.19 -3.08
N ARG A 210 -7.31 -26.67 -2.31
CA ARG A 210 -6.87 -28.06 -2.42
C ARG A 210 -8.04 -28.94 -2.03
N THR A 211 -8.60 -29.68 -2.98
CA THR A 211 -9.63 -30.68 -2.69
C THR A 211 -9.01 -31.80 -1.87
N THR A 212 -9.26 -31.78 -0.56
CA THR A 212 -8.89 -32.86 0.37
C THR A 212 -10.02 -33.87 0.57
N ALA A 213 -11.08 -33.83 -0.23
CA ALA A 213 -12.14 -34.82 -0.16
C ALA A 213 -11.63 -36.14 -0.77
N GLU A 214 -11.27 -37.06 0.12
CA GLU A 214 -11.29 -38.51 -0.09
C GLU A 214 -10.69 -39.01 -1.41
N GLY A 215 -9.36 -39.13 -1.43
CA GLY A 215 -8.75 -40.32 -2.05
C GLY A 215 -7.82 -40.12 -3.23
N ALA A 216 -7.70 -38.94 -3.85
CA ALA A 216 -6.71 -38.75 -4.92
C ALA A 216 -6.42 -37.28 -5.25
N ALA A 217 -5.81 -36.54 -4.33
CA ALA A 217 -4.70 -35.72 -4.82
C ALA A 217 -3.59 -36.70 -5.21
N THR A 218 -3.70 -37.34 -6.38
CA THR A 218 -2.47 -37.90 -6.96
C THR A 218 -1.53 -36.71 -7.04
N ALA A 219 -0.30 -36.87 -6.55
CA ALA A 219 0.72 -35.82 -6.57
C ALA A 219 1.02 -35.26 -7.99
N ASN A 220 0.31 -35.77 -9.01
CA ASN A 220 0.52 -35.59 -10.43
C ASN A 220 -0.48 -34.64 -11.11
N ASN A 221 -1.56 -34.18 -10.44
CA ASN A 221 -2.56 -33.29 -11.07
C ASN A 221 -2.84 -31.98 -10.28
N PHE A 222 -1.94 -31.63 -9.36
CA PHE A 222 -2.04 -30.38 -8.61
C PHE A 222 -1.44 -29.22 -9.42
N SER A 223 -2.29 -28.34 -9.95
CA SER A 223 -1.84 -27.07 -10.52
C SER A 223 -1.66 -26.04 -9.41
N ILE A 224 -0.41 -25.61 -9.18
CA ILE A 224 -0.11 -24.45 -8.36
C ILE A 224 -0.52 -23.21 -9.15
N PRO A 225 -1.48 -22.39 -8.69
CA PRO A 225 -1.84 -21.17 -9.38
C PRO A 225 -0.63 -20.26 -9.53
N LEU A 226 -0.39 -19.75 -10.74
CA LEU A 226 0.75 -18.89 -11.01
C LEU A 226 0.40 -17.44 -10.63
N LEU A 227 1.26 -16.82 -9.85
CA LEU A 227 1.19 -15.40 -9.52
C LEU A 227 2.39 -14.69 -10.13
N HIS A 228 2.14 -13.86 -11.14
CA HIS A 228 3.19 -13.05 -11.77
C HIS A 228 3.51 -11.83 -10.90
N HIS A 229 4.78 -11.45 -10.86
CA HIS A 229 5.24 -10.17 -10.37
C HIS A 229 6.49 -9.78 -11.15
N VAL A 230 6.81 -8.49 -11.17
CA VAL A 230 8.03 -7.95 -11.76
C VAL A 230 8.67 -7.02 -10.73
N PRO A 231 10.02 -6.89 -10.71
CA PRO A 231 10.70 -6.02 -9.75
C PRO A 231 10.06 -4.65 -9.68
N MET A 232 9.87 -4.11 -8.47
CA MET A 232 9.03 -2.92 -8.25
C MET A 232 9.46 -1.70 -9.09
N MET A 233 10.76 -1.52 -9.31
CA MET A 233 11.33 -0.45 -10.15
C MET A 233 11.03 -0.62 -11.66
N GLN A 234 10.56 -1.80 -12.07
CA GLN A 234 10.27 -2.19 -13.45
C GLN A 234 8.79 -2.54 -13.62
N ASP A 235 7.92 -2.25 -12.64
CA ASP A 235 6.49 -2.54 -12.71
C ASP A 235 5.73 -1.30 -13.24
N PRO A 236 5.36 -1.27 -14.53
CA PRO A 236 4.65 -0.12 -15.10
C PRO A 236 3.15 -0.13 -14.78
N ARG A 237 2.64 -1.14 -14.06
CA ARG A 237 1.21 -1.35 -13.82
C ARG A 237 0.84 -1.10 -12.37
N LEU A 238 1.41 -1.87 -11.45
CA LEU A 238 1.03 -1.83 -10.04
C LEU A 238 2.06 -1.11 -9.17
N GLY A 239 3.33 -1.10 -9.58
CA GLY A 239 4.44 -0.39 -8.91
C GLY A 239 4.65 1.04 -9.38
N TYR A 240 3.61 1.67 -9.95
CA TYR A 240 3.62 2.97 -10.63
C TYR A 240 4.47 4.05 -9.93
N TYR A 241 4.41 4.15 -8.61
CA TYR A 241 5.16 5.16 -7.85
C TYR A 241 6.69 5.07 -8.05
N TYR A 242 7.21 3.86 -8.24
CA TYR A 242 8.66 3.60 -8.33
C TYR A 242 9.18 3.59 -9.77
N SER A 243 8.30 3.32 -10.73
CA SER A 243 8.66 3.20 -12.14
C SER A 243 8.36 4.46 -12.95
N TRP A 244 7.68 5.46 -12.38
CA TRP A 244 7.31 6.69 -13.08
C TRP A 244 8.46 7.71 -13.12
N PRO A 245 9.05 8.00 -14.31
CA PRO A 245 10.18 8.91 -14.43
C PRO A 245 9.86 10.34 -13.94
N ALA A 246 8.61 10.77 -14.06
CA ALA A 246 8.23 12.14 -13.72
C ALA A 246 8.38 12.45 -12.22
N ALA A 247 8.28 11.46 -11.32
CA ALA A 247 8.49 11.70 -9.90
C ALA A 247 9.95 12.14 -9.60
N LEU A 248 10.92 11.64 -10.38
CA LEU A 248 12.31 12.04 -10.27
C LEU A 248 12.65 13.27 -11.13
N LEU A 249 11.96 13.47 -12.25
CA LEU A 249 12.21 14.60 -13.15
C LEU A 249 11.51 15.90 -12.71
N HIS A 250 10.46 15.81 -11.89
CA HIS A 250 9.66 16.94 -11.40
C HIS A 250 9.74 17.09 -9.87
N GLN A 251 10.95 17.00 -9.33
CA GLN A 251 11.19 17.19 -7.89
C GLN A 251 10.67 18.53 -7.36
N PRO A 252 10.84 19.68 -8.05
CA PRO A 252 10.27 20.95 -7.60
C PRO A 252 8.75 20.92 -7.48
N GLU A 253 8.05 20.33 -8.46
CA GLU A 253 6.60 20.21 -8.48
C GLU A 253 6.11 19.24 -7.40
N LEU A 254 6.82 18.14 -7.15
CA LEU A 254 6.53 17.23 -6.04
C LEU A 254 6.70 17.94 -4.68
N LEU A 255 7.72 18.77 -4.52
CA LEU A 255 7.91 19.55 -3.30
C LEU A 255 6.80 20.59 -3.11
N ALA A 256 6.44 21.32 -4.17
CA ALA A 256 5.32 22.27 -4.15
C ALA A 256 4.00 21.55 -3.79
N TYR A 257 3.74 20.41 -4.42
CA TYR A 257 2.60 19.57 -4.15
C TYR A 257 2.53 19.11 -2.69
N ASN A 258 3.65 18.70 -2.10
CA ASN A 258 3.71 18.29 -0.70
C ASN A 258 3.41 19.46 0.25
N VAL A 259 3.89 20.66 -0.08
CA VAL A 259 3.60 21.88 0.71
C VAL A 259 2.11 22.24 0.63
N GLU A 260 1.53 22.21 -0.57
CA GLU A 260 0.10 22.46 -0.80
C GLU A 260 -0.77 21.41 -0.11
N SER A 261 -0.44 20.13 -0.27
CA SER A 261 -1.12 19.02 0.41
C SER A 261 -1.05 19.16 1.93
N ALA A 262 0.09 19.59 2.46
CA ALA A 262 0.25 19.84 3.90
C ALA A 262 -0.62 21.02 4.35
N ALA A 263 -0.73 22.07 3.55
CA ALA A 263 -1.64 23.18 3.82
C ALA A 263 -3.10 22.73 3.81
N GLU A 264 -3.50 21.98 2.79
CA GLU A 264 -4.86 21.43 2.68
C GLU A 264 -5.16 20.47 3.83
N THR A 265 -4.23 19.61 4.23
CA THR A 265 -4.42 18.71 5.36
C THR A 265 -4.77 19.47 6.64
N ARG A 266 -4.19 20.65 6.85
CA ARG A 266 -4.46 21.49 8.03
C ARG A 266 -5.83 22.18 7.99
N THR A 267 -6.53 22.19 6.86
CA THR A 267 -7.90 22.74 6.78
C THR A 267 -8.91 21.83 7.49
N TYR A 268 -8.66 20.52 7.50
CA TYR A 268 -9.54 19.52 8.13
C TYR A 268 -8.91 18.77 9.33
N MET A 269 -7.59 18.78 9.48
CA MET A 269 -6.87 18.28 10.66
C MET A 269 -6.39 19.44 11.54
N THR A 270 -7.00 19.60 12.70
CA THR A 270 -6.54 20.60 13.69
C THR A 270 -5.14 20.24 14.20
N PRO A 271 -4.37 21.19 14.76
CA PRO A 271 -3.08 20.89 15.39
C PRO A 271 -3.20 19.79 16.46
N GLN A 272 -4.30 19.78 17.22
CA GLN A 272 -4.57 18.71 18.19
C GLN A 272 -4.78 17.36 17.49
N ASN A 273 -5.52 17.31 16.37
CA ASN A 273 -5.71 16.06 15.63
C ASN A 273 -4.39 15.50 15.08
N LEU A 274 -3.48 16.36 14.61
CA LEU A 274 -2.14 15.95 14.18
C LEU A 274 -1.28 15.47 15.36
N SER A 275 -1.34 16.16 16.49
CA SER A 275 -0.67 15.73 17.73
C SER A 275 -1.18 14.35 18.18
N ASP A 276 -2.49 14.14 18.19
CA ASP A 276 -3.10 12.86 18.56
C ASP A 276 -2.70 11.75 17.57
N ALA A 277 -2.68 12.06 16.27
CA ALA A 277 -2.21 11.15 15.23
C ALA A 277 -0.75 10.73 15.48
N GLY A 278 0.13 11.68 15.82
CA GLY A 278 1.52 11.41 16.20
C GLY A 278 1.64 10.55 17.44
N TYR A 279 0.83 10.82 18.47
CA TYR A 279 0.80 10.02 19.69
C TYR A 279 0.40 8.58 19.42
N TYR A 280 -0.69 8.34 18.68
CA TYR A 280 -1.20 6.99 18.44
C TYR A 280 -0.38 6.19 17.42
N SER A 281 0.30 6.87 16.50
CA SER A 281 1.17 6.22 15.51
C SER A 281 2.62 6.05 16.00
N GLY A 282 3.01 6.73 17.09
CA GLY A 282 4.39 6.81 17.54
C GLY A 282 5.24 7.81 16.75
N ALA A 283 4.65 8.58 15.84
CA ALA A 283 5.33 9.55 14.97
C ALA A 283 5.22 11.00 15.49
N THR A 284 5.33 11.22 16.81
CA THR A 284 5.11 12.53 17.43
C THR A 284 5.97 13.64 16.84
N GLN A 285 7.25 13.38 16.56
CA GLN A 285 8.17 14.37 15.98
C GLN A 285 7.78 14.77 14.55
N VAL A 286 7.39 13.80 13.72
CA VAL A 286 6.93 14.07 12.34
C VAL A 286 5.64 14.87 12.36
N CYS A 287 4.71 14.51 13.24
CA CYS A 287 3.42 15.16 13.38
C CYS A 287 3.47 16.54 14.04
N ALA A 288 4.57 16.88 14.73
CA ALA A 288 4.81 18.23 15.24
C ALA A 288 5.23 19.21 14.13
N ASN A 289 5.71 18.71 12.99
CA ASN A 289 6.12 19.55 11.87
C ASN A 289 4.91 19.85 10.96
N ALA A 290 4.49 21.11 10.92
CA ALA A 290 3.37 21.56 10.10
C ALA A 290 3.57 21.27 8.60
N THR A 291 4.80 21.31 8.08
CA THR A 291 5.08 21.02 6.66
C THR A 291 4.95 19.53 6.33
N LEU A 292 4.83 18.66 7.34
CA LEU A 292 4.66 17.21 7.20
C LEU A 292 3.25 16.77 7.63
N ALA A 293 2.27 17.68 7.68
CA ALA A 293 0.92 17.38 8.13
C ALA A 293 0.27 16.21 7.35
N THR A 294 0.40 16.21 6.01
CA THR A 294 -0.10 15.11 5.17
C THR A 294 0.64 13.82 5.46
N THR A 295 1.97 13.85 5.51
CA THR A 295 2.80 12.67 5.83
C THR A 295 2.44 12.07 7.19
N CYS A 296 2.25 12.91 8.21
CA CYS A 296 1.78 12.50 9.53
C CYS A 296 0.41 11.81 9.44
N ALA A 297 -0.56 12.43 8.77
CA ALA A 297 -1.91 11.89 8.64
C ALA A 297 -1.91 10.54 7.90
N LEU A 298 -1.15 10.42 6.81
CA LEU A 298 -0.97 9.16 6.07
C LEU A 298 -0.36 8.06 6.93
N PHE A 299 0.72 8.38 7.64
CA PHE A 299 1.39 7.40 8.48
C PHE A 299 0.47 6.92 9.60
N ALA A 300 -0.27 7.84 10.24
CA ALA A 300 -1.24 7.49 11.26
C ALA A 300 -2.45 6.71 10.72
N GLU A 301 -2.93 7.01 9.51
CA GLU A 301 -3.93 6.19 8.84
C GLU A 301 -3.44 4.75 8.69
N ASP A 302 -2.23 4.59 8.18
CA ASP A 302 -1.69 3.27 7.84
C ASP A 302 -1.37 2.45 9.10
N VAL A 303 -0.76 3.07 10.12
CA VAL A 303 -0.58 2.42 11.44
C VAL A 303 -1.93 2.06 12.06
N GLY A 304 -2.89 2.98 12.02
CA GLY A 304 -4.22 2.81 12.58
C GLY A 304 -5.00 1.66 11.93
N THR A 305 -4.99 1.58 10.59
CA THR A 305 -5.63 0.49 9.85
C THR A 305 -4.95 -0.84 10.11
N CYS A 306 -3.61 -0.88 10.14
CA CYS A 306 -2.86 -2.09 10.50
C CYS A 306 -3.26 -2.58 11.90
N HIS A 307 -3.26 -1.72 12.90
CA HIS A 307 -3.68 -2.09 14.25
C HIS A 307 -5.14 -2.55 14.31
N ASN A 308 -6.05 -1.82 13.68
CA ASN A 308 -7.48 -2.15 13.68
C ASN A 308 -7.72 -3.52 13.05
N SER A 309 -7.01 -3.82 11.96
CA SER A 309 -7.12 -5.10 11.25
C SER A 309 -6.46 -6.29 11.95
N ASN A 310 -5.62 -6.09 12.96
CA ASN A 310 -4.90 -7.18 13.64
C ASN A 310 -5.32 -7.41 15.09
N LYS A 311 -5.49 -6.33 15.85
CA LYS A 311 -5.68 -6.39 17.31
C LYS A 311 -6.68 -5.36 17.84
N GLY A 312 -7.30 -4.58 16.94
CA GLY A 312 -8.11 -3.44 17.30
C GLY A 312 -7.29 -2.20 17.64
N ILE A 313 -7.98 -1.12 17.99
CA ILE A 313 -7.43 0.21 18.30
C ILE A 313 -8.21 0.83 19.46
N SER A 314 -7.60 1.79 20.14
CA SER A 314 -8.27 2.57 21.18
C SER A 314 -9.46 3.35 20.60
N ALA A 315 -10.44 3.69 21.46
CA ALA A 315 -11.58 4.50 21.05
C ALA A 315 -11.15 5.88 20.52
N GLY A 316 -10.13 6.49 21.11
CA GLY A 316 -9.58 7.77 20.67
C GLY A 316 -8.97 7.67 19.27
N TYR A 317 -8.15 6.64 19.00
CA TYR A 317 -7.59 6.45 17.67
C TYR A 317 -8.68 6.11 16.64
N ARG A 318 -9.68 5.32 17.04
CA ARG A 318 -10.83 5.03 16.19
C ARG A 318 -11.58 6.29 15.81
N ALA A 319 -11.80 7.21 16.75
CA ALA A 319 -12.48 8.47 16.49
C ALA A 319 -11.72 9.37 15.49
N LEU A 320 -10.40 9.24 15.38
CA LEU A 320 -9.61 9.91 14.34
C LEU A 320 -9.79 9.24 12.97
N LEU A 321 -9.81 7.89 12.92
CA LEU A 321 -9.97 7.12 11.68
C LEU A 321 -11.37 7.20 11.09
N THR A 322 -12.41 7.17 11.93
CA THR A 322 -13.81 7.11 11.47
C THR A 322 -14.38 8.44 11.01
N LYS A 323 -13.61 9.54 11.07
CA LYS A 323 -14.08 10.89 10.73
C LYS A 323 -13.76 11.33 9.30
N GLU A 324 -13.44 10.40 8.40
CA GLU A 324 -13.01 10.69 7.01
C GLU A 324 -11.72 11.50 6.88
N LYS A 325 -11.26 12.17 7.95
CA LYS A 325 -10.08 13.05 7.96
C LYS A 325 -8.80 12.34 7.52
N LEU A 326 -8.52 11.18 8.12
CA LEU A 326 -7.31 10.42 7.77
C LEU A 326 -7.39 9.81 6.36
N PHE A 327 -8.60 9.43 5.93
CA PHE A 327 -8.82 8.93 4.57
C PHE A 327 -8.71 10.04 3.52
N HIS A 328 -9.11 11.27 3.85
CA HIS A 328 -8.93 12.42 2.97
C HIS A 328 -7.44 12.69 2.71
N ALA A 329 -6.57 12.55 3.71
CA ALA A 329 -5.12 12.65 3.52
C ALA A 329 -4.59 11.58 2.55
N GLN A 330 -5.15 10.37 2.57
CA GLN A 330 -4.83 9.31 1.62
C GLN A 330 -5.30 9.63 0.19
N ALA A 331 -6.47 10.25 0.04
CA ALA A 331 -6.93 10.73 -1.26
C ALA A 331 -5.98 11.81 -1.80
N LEU A 332 -5.60 12.79 -0.96
CA LEU A 332 -4.63 13.81 -1.32
C LEU A 332 -3.28 13.20 -1.68
N SER A 333 -2.70 12.27 -0.91
CA SER A 333 -1.38 11.73 -1.28
C SER A 333 -1.37 11.03 -2.64
N ASN A 334 -2.51 10.44 -3.02
CA ASN A 334 -2.65 9.71 -4.26
C ASN A 334 -3.02 10.61 -5.44
N TYR A 335 -3.40 11.87 -5.22
CA TYR A 335 -3.82 12.76 -6.31
C TYR A 335 -2.64 13.20 -7.19
N PHE A 336 -1.43 13.41 -6.64
CA PHE A 336 -0.22 13.67 -7.43
C PHE A 336 0.12 12.58 -8.46
N ILE A 337 -0.42 11.37 -8.25
CA ILE A 337 -0.16 10.21 -9.11
C ILE A 337 -0.94 10.32 -10.43
N TYR A 338 -2.01 11.13 -10.49
CA TYR A 338 -2.93 11.29 -11.62
C TYR A 338 -2.87 12.68 -12.24
#